data_AF-A0A6N7LDF2-F1
#
_entry.id   AF-A0A6N7LDF2-F1
#
_cell.length_a   1.000
_cell.length_b   1.000
_cell.length_c   1.000
_cell.angle_alpha   90.00
_cell.angle_beta   90.00
_cell.angle_gamma   90.00
#
_symmetry.space_group_name_H-M   'P 1'
#
loop_
_entity.id
_entity.type
_entity.pdbx_description
1 polymer ?
#
loop_
_entity_poly.entity_id
_entity_poly.type
_entity_poly.pdbx_seq_one_letter_code
_entity_poly.pdbx_strand_id
1 'polypeptide(L)'
;MTQETALLSKTPVPGEEHAPSRKVFVKTYGCQMNVYDSDRMSDALSRDGYVSTDVLEEADFVLLNTCHIREKAAEKVYSELGRLRELKKEKAREGREMVIGVAGCVAQAEGDEILRRAPAVDLVIGPQTYHRLPEALKRARDGERVVESDYAIEDKFEHLPAPDKAKTRARGVTAFLTVQEGCDKFCTFCVVPYTRGSEVSRPVAQIVAEAEKLVEGGVREITLLGQNVNAWHGAGPDGRDWGLGDLLVRLAEIEGLKRLRYTTSHPRDMDDGLIEAHRSMTKLMPYLHLPVQSGSDRILKAMNRRHTAAEYLTLIDRIRAAQPDLALSGDFIVGFPGETDEDFEDTMRLVEAVGYAQAFSFKYSSRPGTPGAELKDQVPEDVKAKRLERLQTLLMKQQREFAQACIGREIDLLLEKPGRMPGQLVGRSPWLQPVNVDAKTSQIGDIIKVRIIKAGSNSLFAEMIA
;
A
#
# COMPACT_ATOMS: atom_id res chain seq x y z
N MET A 1 -45.53 -0.26 19.14
CA MET A 1 -45.69 -1.69 19.48
C MET A 1 -44.57 -2.44 18.81
N THR A 2 -43.79 -3.09 19.66
CA THR A 2 -42.57 -3.85 19.41
C THR A 2 -42.78 -5.01 18.44
N GLN A 3 -41.83 -5.22 17.53
CA GLN A 3 -41.50 -6.55 17.04
C GLN A 3 -40.03 -6.60 16.60
N GLU A 4 -39.25 -7.28 17.46
CA GLU A 4 -37.88 -7.72 17.27
C GLU A 4 -37.77 -8.61 16.04
N THR A 5 -36.68 -8.48 15.28
CA THR A 5 -36.27 -9.50 14.31
C THR A 5 -34.99 -10.16 14.82
N ALA A 6 -35.21 -11.39 15.28
CA ALA A 6 -34.31 -12.37 15.85
C ALA A 6 -32.86 -12.37 15.34
N LEU A 7 -31.94 -12.15 16.29
CA LEU A 7 -30.62 -12.78 16.32
C LEU A 7 -30.82 -14.30 16.39
N LEU A 8 -30.49 -15.02 15.32
CA LEU A 8 -30.36 -16.47 15.39
C LEU A 8 -29.04 -16.81 16.08
N SER A 9 -29.13 -17.05 17.38
CA SER A 9 -28.10 -17.71 18.16
C SER A 9 -27.96 -19.15 17.67
N LYS A 10 -26.78 -19.50 17.14
CA LYS A 10 -26.42 -20.91 16.93
C LYS A 10 -26.12 -21.52 18.29
N THR A 11 -26.92 -22.51 18.69
CA THR A 11 -26.61 -23.40 19.80
C THR A 11 -25.30 -24.14 19.48
N PRO A 12 -24.30 -24.16 20.37
CA PRO A 12 -23.07 -24.92 20.13
C PRO A 12 -23.37 -26.42 20.16
N VAL A 13 -22.78 -27.16 19.24
CA VAL A 13 -22.67 -28.62 19.30
C VAL A 13 -21.73 -28.94 20.50
N PRO A 14 -22.13 -29.79 21.46
CA PRO A 14 -21.29 -30.09 22.61
C PRO A 14 -20.23 -31.12 22.22
N GLY A 15 -18.96 -30.74 22.32
CA GLY A 15 -17.84 -31.66 22.17
C GLY A 15 -16.68 -31.14 21.34
N GLU A 16 -16.07 -30.02 21.76
CA GLU A 16 -14.67 -29.68 21.48
C GLU A 16 -14.35 -28.43 22.33
N GLU A 17 -13.78 -28.61 23.54
CA GLU A 17 -13.22 -27.51 24.33
C GLU A 17 -12.00 -26.94 23.59
N HIS A 18 -12.23 -26.01 22.67
CA HIS A 18 -11.16 -25.13 22.20
C HIS A 18 -10.84 -24.15 23.34
N ALA A 19 -9.57 -24.12 23.77
CA ALA A 19 -9.07 -23.06 24.65
C ALA A 19 -9.52 -21.69 24.10
N PRO A 20 -9.92 -20.72 24.94
CA PRO A 20 -10.47 -19.45 24.47
C PRO A 20 -9.50 -18.82 23.46
N SER A 21 -10.01 -18.53 22.27
CA SER A 21 -9.20 -17.97 21.19
C SER A 21 -8.63 -16.62 21.61
N ARG A 22 -7.31 -16.49 21.51
CA ARG A 22 -6.61 -15.25 21.87
C ARG A 22 -6.89 -14.19 20.84
N LYS A 23 -7.01 -12.94 21.26
CA LYS A 23 -7.34 -11.83 20.37
C LYS A 23 -6.11 -11.02 20.02
N VAL A 24 -5.92 -10.73 18.73
CA VAL A 24 -4.89 -9.81 18.23
C VAL A 24 -5.53 -8.56 17.62
N PHE A 25 -5.07 -7.39 18.06
CA PHE A 25 -5.42 -6.11 17.46
C PHE A 25 -4.20 -5.57 16.69
N VAL A 26 -4.34 -5.43 15.37
CA VAL A 26 -3.27 -4.91 14.50
C VAL A 26 -3.62 -3.50 14.07
N LYS A 27 -2.84 -2.52 14.51
CA LYS A 27 -2.96 -1.14 14.06
C LYS A 27 -1.94 -0.85 12.97
N THR A 28 -2.42 -0.73 11.75
CA THR A 28 -1.58 -0.46 10.58
C THR A 28 -1.45 1.03 10.33
N TYR A 29 -0.22 1.52 10.31
CA TYR A 29 0.15 2.87 9.89
C TYR A 29 1.03 2.78 8.65
N GLY A 30 0.67 3.53 7.60
CA GLY A 30 1.57 3.73 6.47
C GLY A 30 0.94 3.54 5.11
N CYS A 31 1.50 2.58 4.38
CA CYS A 31 1.24 2.34 2.96
C CYS A 31 0.60 0.97 2.71
N GLN A 32 0.31 0.69 1.44
CA GLN A 32 -0.29 -0.55 0.97
C GLN A 32 0.55 -1.78 1.33
N MET A 33 1.89 -1.66 1.35
CA MET A 33 2.77 -2.72 1.84
C MET A 33 2.54 -3.02 3.32
N ASN A 34 2.35 -2.00 4.16
CA ASN A 34 2.04 -2.26 5.57
C ASN A 34 0.68 -2.94 5.74
N VAL A 35 -0.30 -2.66 4.87
CA VAL A 35 -1.59 -3.37 4.89
C VAL A 35 -1.39 -4.84 4.52
N TYR A 36 -0.65 -5.12 3.44
CA TYR A 36 -0.26 -6.48 3.07
C TYR A 36 0.49 -7.20 4.20
N ASP A 37 1.55 -6.59 4.73
CA ASP A 37 2.37 -7.15 5.82
C ASP A 37 1.48 -7.49 7.05
N SER A 38 0.54 -6.61 7.40
CA SER A 38 -0.43 -6.85 8.49
C SER A 38 -1.35 -8.03 8.23
N ASP A 39 -1.86 -8.18 7.01
CA ASP A 39 -2.67 -9.34 6.63
C ASP A 39 -1.87 -10.64 6.73
N ARG A 40 -0.62 -10.65 6.26
CA ARG A 40 0.27 -11.82 6.33
C ARG A 40 0.65 -12.17 7.77
N MET A 41 0.95 -11.17 8.60
CA MET A 41 1.18 -11.38 10.04
C MET A 41 -0.05 -11.96 10.74
N SER A 42 -1.25 -11.47 10.40
CA SER A 42 -2.50 -11.99 10.95
C SER A 42 -2.78 -13.43 10.51
N ASP A 43 -2.41 -13.78 9.26
CA ASP A 43 -2.52 -15.15 8.75
C ASP A 43 -1.55 -16.09 9.47
N ALA A 44 -0.31 -15.66 9.72
CA ALA A 44 0.68 -16.44 10.46
C ALA A 44 0.23 -16.70 11.91
N LEU A 45 -0.29 -15.67 12.60
CA LEU A 45 -0.74 -15.78 13.99
C LEU A 45 -1.97 -16.69 14.18
N SER A 46 -2.86 -16.78 13.19
CA SER A 46 -4.04 -17.64 13.35
C SER A 46 -3.75 -19.13 13.35
N ARG A 47 -2.60 -19.57 12.81
CA ARG A 47 -2.15 -20.95 12.98
C ARG A 47 -1.86 -21.29 14.45
N ASP A 48 -1.55 -20.26 15.24
CA ASP A 48 -1.27 -20.35 16.68
C ASP A 48 -2.50 -19.99 17.54
N GLY A 49 -3.70 -20.00 16.96
CA GLY A 49 -4.96 -19.81 17.68
C GLY A 49 -5.36 -18.36 17.95
N TYR A 50 -4.70 -17.38 17.32
CA TYR A 50 -5.10 -15.97 17.40
C TYR A 50 -6.21 -15.62 16.40
N VAL A 51 -7.16 -14.83 16.86
CA VAL A 51 -8.26 -14.27 16.08
C VAL A 51 -8.14 -12.75 16.08
N SER A 52 -8.29 -12.12 14.92
CA SER A 52 -8.26 -10.65 14.81
C SER A 52 -9.44 -10.02 15.54
N THR A 53 -9.21 -8.89 16.21
CA THR A 53 -10.25 -8.02 16.77
C THR A 53 -10.02 -6.57 16.38
N ASP A 54 -11.11 -5.82 16.19
CA ASP A 54 -11.09 -4.36 15.99
C ASP A 54 -11.25 -3.60 17.32
N VAL A 55 -11.42 -4.30 18.44
CA VAL A 55 -11.59 -3.72 19.78
C VAL A 55 -10.29 -3.89 20.56
N LEU A 56 -9.60 -2.77 20.80
CA LEU A 56 -8.28 -2.73 21.43
C LEU A 56 -8.30 -3.34 22.85
N GLU A 57 -9.35 -3.05 23.60
CA GLU A 57 -9.54 -3.47 24.99
C GLU A 57 -9.72 -5.00 25.12
N GLU A 58 -10.11 -5.67 24.05
CA GLU A 58 -10.28 -7.13 24.03
C GLU A 58 -8.98 -7.88 23.68
N ALA A 59 -7.95 -7.18 23.19
CA ALA A 59 -6.76 -7.81 22.62
C ALA A 59 -5.78 -8.35 23.68
N ASP A 60 -5.36 -9.60 23.53
CA ASP A 60 -4.26 -10.20 24.29
C ASP A 60 -2.90 -9.85 23.67
N PHE A 61 -2.89 -9.54 22.37
CA PHE A 61 -1.73 -9.04 21.66
C PHE A 61 -2.09 -7.78 20.85
N VAL A 62 -1.34 -6.70 21.04
CA VAL A 62 -1.46 -5.48 20.25
C VAL A 62 -0.21 -5.29 19.40
N LEU A 63 -0.39 -5.21 18.09
CA LEU A 63 0.69 -5.02 17.13
C LEU A 63 0.55 -3.69 16.40
N LEU A 64 1.53 -2.80 16.56
CA LEU A 64 1.61 -1.58 15.76
C LEU A 64 2.48 -1.84 14.53
N ASN A 65 1.90 -1.97 13.34
CA ASN A 65 2.67 -2.07 12.10
C ASN A 65 2.87 -0.67 11.51
N THR A 66 4.13 -0.25 11.36
CA THR A 66 4.48 1.15 11.22
C THR A 66 5.27 1.44 9.94
N CYS A 67 5.21 2.69 9.50
CA CYS A 67 5.90 3.17 8.30
C CYS A 67 6.84 4.30 8.65
N HIS A 68 8.01 4.38 8.00
CA HIS A 68 9.05 5.34 8.33
C HIS A 68 9.06 6.57 7.39
N ILE A 69 8.28 6.54 6.31
CA ILE A 69 8.36 7.55 5.23
C ILE A 69 7.60 8.85 5.52
N ARG A 70 6.70 8.86 6.52
CA ARG A 70 5.88 10.04 6.85
C ARG A 70 6.54 10.88 7.92
N GLU A 71 6.35 12.20 7.85
CA GLU A 71 6.84 13.12 8.88
C GLU A 71 6.25 12.74 10.25
N LYS A 72 7.08 12.76 11.30
CA LYS A 72 6.70 12.41 12.68
C LYS A 72 6.14 10.99 12.85
N ALA A 73 6.48 10.06 11.95
CA ALA A 73 6.00 8.69 12.05
C ALA A 73 6.45 8.02 13.36
N ALA A 74 7.73 8.13 13.71
CA ALA A 74 8.29 7.66 14.97
C ALA A 74 7.57 8.27 16.19
N GLU A 75 7.41 9.60 16.22
CA GLU A 75 6.73 10.30 17.33
C GLU A 75 5.30 9.80 17.56
N LYS A 76 4.56 9.53 16.48
CA LYS A 76 3.21 8.96 16.57
C LYS A 76 3.21 7.56 17.19
N VAL A 77 4.21 6.73 16.84
CA VAL A 77 4.38 5.40 17.44
C VAL A 77 4.63 5.54 18.94
N TYR A 78 5.56 6.39 19.36
CA TYR A 78 5.84 6.61 20.79
C TYR A 78 4.64 7.15 21.56
N SER A 79 3.87 8.07 20.97
CA SER A 79 2.64 8.56 21.58
C SER A 79 1.61 7.45 21.78
N GLU A 80 1.50 6.52 20.83
CA GLU A 80 0.56 5.40 20.93
C GLU A 80 1.05 4.35 21.94
N LEU A 81 2.35 4.05 21.96
CA LEU A 81 2.97 3.17 22.95
C LEU A 81 2.77 3.68 24.39
N GLY A 82 2.78 4.99 24.59
CA GLY A 82 2.45 5.61 25.87
C GLY A 82 1.03 5.27 26.36
N ARG A 83 0.05 5.25 25.45
CA ARG A 83 -1.34 4.86 25.76
C ARG A 83 -1.47 3.36 26.03
N LEU A 84 -0.84 2.54 25.19
CA LEU A 84 -0.86 1.08 25.33
C LEU A 84 -0.20 0.62 26.63
N ARG A 85 0.82 1.33 27.11
CA ARG A 85 1.44 1.07 28.42
C ARG A 85 0.44 1.18 29.56
N GLU A 86 -0.43 2.20 29.56
CA GLU A 86 -1.41 2.35 30.63
C GLU A 86 -2.49 1.27 30.56
N LEU A 87 -2.95 0.91 29.34
CA LEU A 87 -3.88 -0.20 29.14
C LEU A 87 -3.29 -1.55 29.59
N LYS A 88 -2.02 -1.82 29.28
CA LYS A 88 -1.32 -3.04 29.71
C LYS A 88 -1.22 -3.13 31.24
N LYS A 89 -0.97 -2.02 31.93
CA LYS A 89 -0.98 -1.97 33.40
C LYS A 89 -2.37 -2.22 33.98
N GLU A 90 -3.41 -1.66 33.38
CA GLU A 90 -4.80 -1.88 33.79
C GLU A 90 -5.17 -3.36 33.68
N LYS A 91 -4.93 -3.97 32.52
CA LYS A 91 -5.13 -5.43 32.32
C LYS A 91 -4.36 -6.28 33.31
N ALA A 92 -3.10 -5.93 33.58
CA ALA A 92 -2.29 -6.67 34.56
C ALA A 92 -2.89 -6.62 35.98
N ARG A 93 -3.51 -5.49 36.38
CA ARG A 93 -4.23 -5.39 37.67
C ARG A 93 -5.48 -6.27 37.73
N GLU A 94 -6.09 -6.54 36.58
CA GLU A 94 -7.22 -7.47 36.42
C GLU A 94 -6.77 -8.93 36.27
N GLY A 95 -5.47 -9.23 36.36
CA GLY A 95 -4.93 -10.57 36.15
C GLY A 95 -4.91 -11.02 34.69
N ARG A 96 -5.03 -10.09 33.73
CA ARG A 96 -5.00 -10.35 32.29
C ARG A 96 -3.63 -10.01 31.70
N GLU A 97 -3.12 -10.89 30.85
CA GLU A 97 -1.88 -10.70 30.12
C GLU A 97 -2.13 -9.87 28.84
N MET A 98 -1.22 -8.96 28.51
CA MET A 98 -1.23 -8.24 27.24
C MET A 98 0.19 -8.04 26.72
N VAL A 99 0.45 -8.48 25.50
CA VAL A 99 1.71 -8.28 24.78
C VAL A 99 1.59 -7.07 23.85
N ILE A 100 2.65 -6.27 23.75
CA ILE A 100 2.77 -5.13 22.83
C ILE A 100 3.93 -5.37 21.88
N GLY A 101 3.64 -5.41 20.58
CA GLY A 101 4.62 -5.53 19.51
C GLY A 101 4.67 -4.30 18.62
N VAL A 102 5.85 -4.01 18.08
CA VAL A 102 6.05 -2.98 17.04
C VAL A 102 6.66 -3.63 15.80
N ALA A 103 6.01 -3.45 14.65
CA ALA A 103 6.43 -3.99 13.37
C ALA A 103 6.67 -2.89 12.32
N GLY A 104 7.30 -3.27 11.21
CA GLY A 104 7.40 -2.44 10.00
C GLY A 104 8.64 -1.56 9.96
N CYS A 105 8.62 -0.51 9.13
CA CYS A 105 9.84 0.23 8.82
C CYS A 105 10.39 1.07 9.99
N VAL A 106 9.56 1.53 10.93
CA VAL A 106 10.07 2.20 12.15
C VAL A 106 10.72 1.18 13.07
N ALA A 107 10.12 -0.01 13.19
CA ALA A 107 10.71 -1.12 13.94
C ALA A 107 12.10 -1.48 13.40
N GLN A 108 12.26 -1.53 12.08
CA GLN A 108 13.56 -1.74 11.44
C GLN A 108 14.57 -0.62 11.68
N ALA A 109 14.11 0.63 11.61
CA ALA A 109 14.99 1.79 11.72
C ALA A 109 15.48 2.04 13.16
N GLU A 110 14.62 1.81 14.15
CA GLU A 110 14.93 2.08 15.55
C GLU A 110 15.35 0.84 16.34
N GLY A 111 14.87 -0.36 15.99
CA GLY A 111 15.28 -1.63 16.59
C GLY A 111 15.25 -1.60 18.13
N ASP A 112 16.40 -1.85 18.75
CA ASP A 112 16.61 -1.83 20.20
C ASP A 112 16.23 -0.51 20.88
N GLU A 113 16.31 0.61 20.15
CA GLU A 113 16.00 1.93 20.69
C GLU A 113 14.52 2.02 21.14
N ILE A 114 13.62 1.30 20.45
CA ILE A 114 12.20 1.22 20.84
C ILE A 114 12.08 0.55 22.21
N LEU A 115 12.75 -0.57 22.43
CA LEU A 115 12.71 -1.27 23.72
C LEU A 115 13.30 -0.43 24.85
N ARG A 116 14.36 0.34 24.56
CA ARG A 116 15.01 1.24 25.51
C ARG A 116 14.10 2.42 25.89
N ARG A 117 13.44 3.06 24.92
CA ARG A 117 12.59 4.25 25.13
C ARG A 117 11.17 3.92 25.58
N ALA A 118 10.65 2.75 25.19
CA ALA A 118 9.30 2.29 25.52
C ALA A 118 9.35 0.90 26.18
N PRO A 119 9.69 0.80 27.48
CA PRO A 119 9.89 -0.48 28.15
C PRO A 119 8.66 -1.39 28.24
N ALA A 120 7.48 -0.90 27.84
CA ALA A 120 6.24 -1.68 27.79
C ALA A 120 6.13 -2.57 26.55
N VAL A 121 6.95 -2.30 25.52
CA VAL A 121 7.06 -3.13 24.30
C VAL A 121 7.81 -4.41 24.64
N ASP A 122 7.27 -5.53 24.17
CA ASP A 122 7.82 -6.87 24.42
C ASP A 122 8.57 -7.41 23.20
N LEU A 123 8.13 -7.04 21.99
CA LEU A 123 8.78 -7.46 20.75
C LEU A 123 8.83 -6.37 19.68
N VAL A 124 9.91 -6.35 18.91
CA VAL A 124 10.14 -5.49 17.75
C VAL A 124 10.49 -6.37 16.56
N ILE A 125 9.82 -6.18 15.42
CA ILE A 125 10.03 -7.03 14.23
C ILE A 125 10.13 -6.20 12.94
N GLY A 126 11.19 -6.44 12.18
CA GLY A 126 11.42 -5.80 10.89
C GLY A 126 10.44 -6.26 9.81
N PRO A 127 10.29 -5.50 8.71
CA PRO A 127 9.46 -5.89 7.58
C PRO A 127 10.02 -7.10 6.82
N GLN A 128 11.29 -7.50 7.06
CA GLN A 128 11.91 -8.66 6.42
C GLN A 128 11.82 -9.96 7.21
N THR A 129 11.36 -9.91 8.46
CA THR A 129 11.39 -11.03 9.40
C THR A 129 10.02 -11.38 9.97
N TYR A 130 8.95 -10.73 9.49
CA TYR A 130 7.62 -10.86 10.11
C TYR A 130 7.01 -12.27 10.05
N HIS A 131 7.54 -13.19 9.23
CA HIS A 131 7.17 -14.60 9.26
C HIS A 131 7.56 -15.28 10.58
N ARG A 132 8.55 -14.75 11.30
CA ARG A 132 8.98 -15.21 12.64
C ARG A 132 8.10 -14.67 13.77
N LEU A 133 7.11 -13.84 13.48
CA LEU A 133 6.25 -13.22 14.49
C LEU A 133 5.61 -14.23 15.47
N PRO A 134 5.11 -15.41 15.04
CA PRO A 134 4.53 -16.37 15.98
C PRO A 134 5.54 -16.89 17.00
N GLU A 135 6.80 -17.14 16.59
CA GLU A 135 7.88 -17.57 17.48
C GLU A 135 8.34 -16.44 18.40
N ALA A 136 8.54 -15.24 17.85
CA ALA A 136 8.88 -14.04 18.61
C ALA A 136 7.83 -13.74 19.70
N LEU A 137 6.54 -13.95 19.38
CA LEU A 137 5.45 -13.77 20.33
C LEU A 137 5.48 -14.82 21.45
N LYS A 138 5.84 -16.08 21.18
CA LYS A 138 6.00 -17.11 22.21
C LYS A 138 7.12 -16.73 23.19
N ARG A 139 8.29 -16.39 22.67
CA ARG A 139 9.46 -15.92 23.45
C ARG A 139 9.12 -14.69 24.30
N ALA A 140 8.41 -13.72 23.72
CA ALA A 140 7.98 -12.52 24.44
C ALA A 140 7.07 -12.84 25.63
N ARG A 141 6.20 -13.84 25.50
CA ARG A 141 5.31 -14.30 26.58
C ARG A 141 6.04 -15.08 27.67
N ASP A 142 7.12 -15.75 27.32
CA ASP A 142 8.02 -16.41 28.28
C ASP A 142 8.91 -15.40 29.03
N GLY A 143 8.76 -14.10 28.76
CA GLY A 143 9.43 -13.01 29.46
C GLY A 143 10.67 -12.46 28.75
N GLU A 144 10.98 -12.94 27.54
CA GLU A 144 12.07 -12.42 26.73
C GLU A 144 11.69 -11.06 26.11
N ARG A 145 12.68 -10.16 25.95
CA ARG A 145 12.52 -8.98 25.09
C ARG A 145 13.10 -9.28 23.72
N VAL A 146 12.25 -9.32 22.70
CA VAL A 146 12.63 -9.82 21.37
C VAL A 146 12.84 -8.66 20.39
N VAL A 147 13.97 -8.68 19.67
CA VAL A 147 14.21 -7.77 18.53
C VAL A 147 14.65 -8.62 17.34
N GLU A 148 13.79 -8.67 16.32
CA GLU A 148 14.04 -9.37 15.06
C GLU A 148 14.14 -8.33 13.94
N SER A 149 15.18 -7.49 13.97
CA SER A 149 15.44 -6.47 12.95
C SER A 149 16.59 -6.82 12.01
N ASP A 150 17.22 -7.97 12.15
CA ASP A 150 18.27 -8.38 11.22
C ASP A 150 17.70 -8.77 9.86
N TYR A 151 18.45 -8.52 8.78
CA TYR A 151 18.07 -8.98 7.46
C TYR A 151 18.17 -10.52 7.40
N ALA A 152 17.03 -11.17 7.20
CA ALA A 152 16.94 -12.60 7.01
C ALA A 152 17.63 -13.02 5.69
N ILE A 153 18.44 -14.09 5.75
CA ILE A 153 19.00 -14.75 4.55
C ILE A 153 17.95 -15.67 3.90
N GLU A 154 16.99 -16.15 4.70
CA GLU A 154 15.90 -17.03 4.26
C GLU A 154 14.81 -16.29 3.49
N ASP A 155 14.19 -16.97 2.51
CA ASP A 155 13.01 -16.46 1.83
C ASP A 155 11.78 -16.57 2.74
N LYS A 156 11.32 -15.43 3.28
CA LYS A 156 10.14 -15.40 4.15
C LYS A 156 8.87 -15.89 3.45
N PHE A 157 8.75 -15.73 2.13
CA PHE A 157 7.53 -16.10 1.41
C PHE A 157 7.34 -17.62 1.34
N GLU A 158 8.42 -18.40 1.48
CA GLU A 158 8.34 -19.86 1.63
C GLU A 158 7.79 -20.30 2.99
N HIS A 159 7.95 -19.45 4.02
CA HIS A 159 7.56 -19.75 5.39
C HIS A 159 6.15 -19.22 5.74
N LEU A 160 5.65 -18.24 4.99
CA LEU A 160 4.35 -17.65 5.24
C LEU A 160 3.21 -18.60 4.84
N PRO A 161 2.11 -18.63 5.60
CA PRO A 161 0.96 -19.45 5.28
C PRO A 161 0.33 -19.04 3.94
N ALA A 162 -0.17 -19.99 3.15
CA ALA A 162 -1.04 -19.65 2.02
C ALA A 162 -2.26 -18.85 2.50
N PRO A 163 -2.76 -17.87 1.72
CA PRO A 163 -3.96 -17.13 2.07
C PRO A 163 -5.15 -18.07 2.33
N ASP A 164 -5.82 -17.89 3.47
CA ASP A 164 -7.03 -18.65 3.79
C ASP A 164 -8.24 -18.09 3.03
N LYS A 165 -9.09 -18.98 2.49
CA LYS A 165 -10.24 -18.57 1.65
C LYS A 165 -11.29 -17.79 2.43
N ALA A 166 -11.61 -18.21 3.66
CA ALA A 166 -12.66 -17.56 4.45
C ALA A 166 -12.21 -16.16 4.88
N LYS A 167 -10.95 -16.03 5.31
CA LYS A 167 -10.36 -14.72 5.64
C LYS A 167 -10.24 -13.79 4.45
N THR A 168 -9.78 -14.32 3.32
CA THR A 168 -9.67 -13.54 2.07
C THR A 168 -11.03 -12.98 1.67
N ARG A 169 -12.09 -13.80 1.71
CA ARG A 169 -13.45 -13.37 1.43
C ARG A 169 -13.93 -12.29 2.39
N ALA A 170 -13.59 -12.40 3.68
CA ALA A 170 -13.95 -11.40 4.69
C ALA A 170 -13.24 -10.05 4.48
N ARG A 171 -12.01 -10.05 3.93
CA ARG A 171 -11.27 -8.82 3.60
C ARG A 171 -11.86 -8.07 2.40
N GLY A 172 -12.44 -8.80 1.43
CA GLY A 172 -13.19 -8.22 0.32
C GLY A 172 -12.79 -8.77 -1.05
N VAL A 173 -13.16 -8.03 -2.11
CA VAL A 173 -13.02 -8.46 -3.51
C VAL A 173 -11.78 -7.89 -4.21
N THR A 174 -10.95 -7.17 -3.48
CA THR A 174 -9.66 -6.65 -3.97
C THR A 174 -8.55 -7.06 -3.01
N ALA A 175 -7.35 -7.30 -3.53
CA ALA A 175 -6.21 -7.66 -2.70
C ALA A 175 -4.92 -7.01 -3.20
N PHE A 176 -4.02 -6.79 -2.25
CA PHE A 176 -2.63 -6.47 -2.53
C PHE A 176 -1.82 -7.75 -2.65
N LEU A 177 -0.88 -7.78 -3.59
CA LEU A 177 0.05 -8.89 -3.78
C LEU A 177 1.45 -8.35 -3.99
N THR A 178 2.34 -8.53 -3.03
CA THR A 178 3.75 -8.12 -3.16
C THR A 178 4.44 -9.03 -4.18
N VAL A 179 5.12 -8.46 -5.17
CA VAL A 179 5.93 -9.21 -6.16
C VAL A 179 7.43 -9.06 -5.92
N GLN A 180 7.82 -7.99 -5.22
CA GLN A 180 9.21 -7.62 -4.99
C GLN A 180 9.33 -6.91 -3.65
N GLU A 181 10.49 -7.02 -3.04
CA GLU A 181 10.86 -6.27 -1.84
C GLU A 181 12.18 -5.53 -1.99
N GLY A 182 12.39 -4.53 -1.15
CA GLY A 182 13.59 -3.69 -1.19
C GLY A 182 13.68 -2.85 -2.46
N CYS A 183 14.72 -2.02 -2.54
CA CYS A 183 14.91 -1.10 -3.65
C CYS A 183 16.37 -0.68 -3.80
N ASP A 184 16.93 -0.89 -4.98
CA ASP A 184 18.35 -0.57 -5.27
C ASP A 184 18.54 0.78 -5.96
N LYS A 185 17.52 1.66 -5.95
CA LYS A 185 17.64 2.99 -6.57
C LYS A 185 18.46 3.97 -5.75
N PHE A 186 18.56 3.77 -4.42
CA PHE A 186 19.28 4.65 -3.49
C PHE A 186 19.01 6.15 -3.76
N CYS A 187 17.74 6.51 -3.95
CA CYS A 187 17.35 7.91 -4.05
C CYS A 187 17.76 8.63 -2.77
N THR A 188 18.41 9.80 -2.87
CA THR A 188 19.10 10.41 -1.72
C THR A 188 18.17 10.81 -0.58
N PHE A 189 16.88 10.98 -0.85
CA PHE A 189 15.84 11.28 0.16
C PHE A 189 15.16 10.03 0.76
N CYS A 190 15.43 8.84 0.24
CA CYS A 190 14.63 7.64 0.49
C CYS A 190 15.27 6.74 1.55
N VAL A 191 14.49 6.40 2.59
CA VAL A 191 14.90 5.47 3.66
C VAL A 191 14.71 4.00 3.31
N VAL A 192 14.04 3.70 2.20
CA VAL A 192 13.62 2.34 1.85
C VAL A 192 14.79 1.35 1.77
N PRO A 193 15.93 1.65 1.11
CA PRO A 193 17.04 0.70 1.04
C PRO A 193 17.53 0.25 2.42
N TYR A 194 17.48 1.16 3.41
CA TYR A 194 17.93 0.92 4.78
C TYR A 194 16.87 0.32 5.70
N THR A 195 15.61 0.29 5.26
CA THR A 195 14.47 -0.18 6.09
C THR A 195 13.76 -1.40 5.50
N ARG A 196 14.02 -1.73 4.24
CA ARG A 196 13.50 -2.92 3.56
C ARG A 196 14.55 -3.74 2.82
N GLY A 197 15.81 -3.30 2.82
CA GLY A 197 16.93 -4.05 2.25
C GLY A 197 17.09 -3.86 0.74
N SER A 198 17.97 -4.67 0.17
CA SER A 198 18.23 -4.74 -1.27
C SER A 198 17.03 -5.24 -2.04
N GLU A 199 16.98 -4.89 -3.33
CA GLU A 199 15.95 -5.33 -4.24
C GLU A 199 15.97 -6.87 -4.43
N VAL A 200 14.84 -7.52 -4.17
CA VAL A 200 14.64 -8.97 -4.36
C VAL A 200 13.28 -9.21 -5.00
N SER A 201 13.29 -9.85 -6.17
CA SER A 201 12.07 -10.28 -6.87
C SER A 201 11.61 -11.64 -6.37
N ARG A 202 10.30 -11.79 -6.14
CA ARG A 202 9.71 -13.11 -5.85
C ARG A 202 9.64 -13.95 -7.13
N PRO A 203 9.85 -15.29 -7.04
CA PRO A 203 9.67 -16.19 -8.16
C PRO A 203 8.25 -16.16 -8.74
N VAL A 204 8.13 -16.32 -10.06
CA VAL A 204 6.83 -16.37 -10.79
C VAL A 204 5.88 -17.37 -10.15
N ALA A 205 6.36 -18.58 -9.83
CA ALA A 205 5.54 -19.64 -9.26
C ALA A 205 4.91 -19.25 -7.92
N GLN A 206 5.64 -18.56 -7.03
CA GLN A 206 5.11 -18.11 -5.75
C GLN A 206 4.03 -17.04 -5.94
N ILE A 207 4.27 -16.07 -6.84
CA ILE A 207 3.33 -14.97 -7.12
C ILE A 207 2.03 -15.53 -7.71
N VAL A 208 2.14 -16.41 -8.71
CA VAL A 208 0.99 -17.04 -9.36
C VAL A 208 0.19 -17.86 -8.36
N ALA A 209 0.85 -18.70 -7.55
CA ALA A 209 0.16 -19.53 -6.55
C ALA A 209 -0.60 -18.68 -5.52
N GLU A 210 -0.03 -17.57 -5.05
CA GLU A 210 -0.72 -16.66 -4.13
C GLU A 210 -1.89 -15.94 -4.82
N ALA A 211 -1.72 -15.49 -6.06
CA ALA A 211 -2.78 -14.88 -6.85
C ALA A 211 -3.96 -15.84 -7.09
N GLU A 212 -3.69 -17.10 -7.44
CA GLU A 212 -4.72 -18.14 -7.60
C GLU A 212 -5.49 -18.36 -6.28
N LYS A 213 -4.79 -18.43 -5.14
CA LYS A 213 -5.45 -18.57 -3.83
C LYS A 213 -6.30 -17.37 -3.45
N LEU A 214 -5.86 -16.16 -3.76
CA LEU A 214 -6.65 -14.95 -3.55
C LEU A 214 -7.94 -14.98 -4.40
N VAL A 215 -7.83 -15.38 -5.67
CA VAL A 215 -8.98 -15.48 -6.58
C VAL A 215 -9.94 -16.60 -6.17
N GLU A 216 -9.43 -17.75 -5.73
CA GLU A 216 -10.23 -18.82 -5.11
C GLU A 216 -11.00 -18.32 -3.86
N GLY A 217 -10.45 -17.33 -3.15
CA GLY A 217 -11.09 -16.64 -2.02
C GLY A 217 -12.19 -15.65 -2.40
N GLY A 218 -12.32 -15.32 -3.69
CA GLY A 218 -13.32 -14.37 -4.22
C GLY A 218 -12.75 -13.03 -4.67
N VAL A 219 -11.42 -12.85 -4.66
CA VAL A 219 -10.78 -11.63 -5.16
C VAL A 219 -10.98 -11.51 -6.68
N ARG A 220 -11.38 -10.32 -7.13
CA ARG A 220 -11.61 -9.97 -8.53
C ARG A 220 -10.58 -8.98 -9.08
N GLU A 221 -9.95 -8.18 -8.23
CA GLU A 221 -8.87 -7.25 -8.58
C GLU A 221 -7.63 -7.48 -7.71
N ILE A 222 -6.47 -7.62 -8.35
CA ILE A 222 -5.17 -7.69 -7.66
C ILE A 222 -4.35 -6.45 -8.01
N THR A 223 -3.82 -5.79 -6.98
CA THR A 223 -2.81 -4.73 -7.13
C THR A 223 -1.45 -5.26 -6.73
N LEU A 224 -0.53 -5.35 -7.70
CA LEU A 224 0.84 -5.75 -7.47
C LEU A 224 1.60 -4.65 -6.73
N LEU A 225 2.32 -5.04 -5.69
CA LEU A 225 3.11 -4.15 -4.86
C LEU A 225 4.60 -4.47 -4.97
N GLY A 226 5.40 -3.41 -4.90
CA GLY A 226 6.84 -3.45 -4.66
C GLY A 226 7.29 -2.07 -4.21
N GLN A 227 8.51 -1.93 -3.73
CA GLN A 227 9.09 -0.59 -3.50
C GLN A 227 9.51 0.07 -4.81
N ASN A 228 9.76 -0.74 -5.84
CA ASN A 228 9.93 -0.33 -7.22
C ASN A 228 9.34 -1.41 -8.14
N VAL A 229 8.02 -1.52 -8.17
CA VAL A 229 7.30 -2.71 -8.69
C VAL A 229 7.67 -3.06 -10.14
N ASN A 230 7.98 -2.07 -10.97
CA ASN A 230 8.32 -2.27 -12.38
C ASN A 230 9.80 -2.63 -12.63
N ALA A 231 10.61 -2.76 -11.58
CA ALA A 231 11.91 -3.45 -11.67
C ALA A 231 11.82 -4.96 -11.38
N TRP A 232 10.62 -5.49 -11.10
CA TRP A 232 10.45 -6.93 -10.94
C TRP A 232 10.94 -7.66 -12.18
N HIS A 233 11.71 -8.71 -11.94
CA HIS A 233 12.23 -9.60 -12.96
C HIS A 233 12.33 -11.01 -12.39
N GLY A 234 12.21 -12.03 -13.23
CA GLY A 234 12.36 -13.41 -12.80
C GLY A 234 12.37 -14.39 -13.97
N ALA A 235 12.76 -15.63 -13.70
CA ALA A 235 12.72 -16.68 -14.70
C ALA A 235 11.27 -17.10 -14.97
N GLY A 236 10.86 -17.05 -16.23
CA GLY A 236 9.62 -17.63 -16.71
C GLY A 236 9.63 -19.16 -16.71
N PRO A 237 8.48 -19.81 -16.94
CA PRO A 237 8.38 -21.27 -17.05
C PRO A 237 9.22 -21.86 -18.21
N ASP A 238 9.53 -21.03 -19.21
CA ASP A 238 10.38 -21.36 -20.36
C ASP A 238 11.88 -21.07 -20.10
N GLY A 239 12.24 -20.64 -18.89
CA GLY A 239 13.60 -20.30 -18.49
C GLY A 239 14.11 -18.96 -19.04
N ARG A 240 13.28 -18.18 -19.75
CA ARG A 240 13.64 -16.84 -20.20
C ARG A 240 13.46 -15.83 -19.06
N ASP A 241 14.26 -14.77 -19.09
CA ASP A 241 14.06 -13.63 -18.20
C ASP A 241 12.76 -12.91 -18.57
N TRP A 242 11.90 -12.73 -17.58
CA TRP A 242 10.63 -12.02 -17.67
C TRP A 242 10.72 -10.68 -16.95
N GLY A 243 10.08 -9.66 -17.52
CA GLY A 243 9.81 -8.40 -16.85
C GLY A 243 8.39 -8.34 -16.27
N LEU A 244 8.02 -7.20 -15.66
CA LEU A 244 6.69 -7.02 -15.07
C LEU A 244 5.56 -7.20 -16.11
N GLY A 245 5.79 -6.81 -17.37
CA GLY A 245 4.84 -7.01 -18.47
C GLY A 245 4.47 -8.48 -18.67
N ASP A 246 5.46 -9.37 -18.71
CA ASP A 246 5.23 -10.82 -18.87
C ASP A 246 4.48 -11.42 -17.66
N LEU A 247 4.85 -11.00 -16.45
CA LEU A 247 4.15 -11.43 -15.23
C LEU A 247 2.68 -11.01 -15.25
N LEU A 248 2.39 -9.76 -15.67
CA LEU A 248 1.01 -9.28 -15.79
C LEU A 248 0.22 -10.13 -16.80
N VAL A 249 0.80 -10.45 -17.96
CA VAL A 249 0.17 -11.34 -18.95
C VAL A 249 -0.14 -12.69 -18.33
N ARG A 250 0.82 -13.31 -17.65
CA ARG A 250 0.62 -14.61 -16.97
C ARG A 250 -0.46 -14.56 -15.88
N LEU A 251 -0.52 -13.50 -15.09
CA LEU A 251 -1.55 -13.34 -14.07
C LEU A 251 -2.94 -13.11 -14.70
N ALA A 252 -3.00 -12.43 -15.84
CA ALA A 252 -4.26 -12.20 -16.54
C ALA A 252 -4.91 -13.49 -17.07
N GLU A 253 -4.16 -14.58 -17.20
CA GLU A 253 -4.70 -15.90 -17.56
C GLU A 253 -5.48 -16.58 -16.42
N ILE A 254 -5.30 -16.13 -15.17
CA ILE A 254 -6.01 -16.71 -14.01
C ILE A 254 -7.51 -16.51 -14.17
N GLU A 255 -8.25 -17.62 -14.23
CA GLU A 255 -9.70 -17.60 -14.32
C GLU A 255 -10.30 -16.96 -13.07
N GLY A 256 -11.26 -16.05 -13.27
CA GLY A 256 -11.90 -15.33 -12.18
C GLY A 256 -11.22 -14.01 -11.79
N LEU A 257 -9.92 -13.82 -12.11
CA LEU A 257 -9.26 -12.52 -11.99
C LEU A 257 -9.74 -11.59 -13.10
N LYS A 258 -10.29 -10.45 -12.72
CA LYS A 258 -10.93 -9.51 -13.66
C LYS A 258 -10.12 -8.25 -13.90
N ARG A 259 -9.35 -7.81 -12.90
CA ARG A 259 -8.56 -6.57 -12.98
C ARG A 259 -7.18 -6.74 -12.36
N LEU A 260 -6.21 -6.09 -12.97
CA LEU A 260 -4.83 -5.99 -12.52
C LEU A 260 -4.45 -4.53 -12.42
N ARG A 261 -3.65 -4.23 -11.41
CA ARG A 261 -2.99 -2.94 -11.19
C ARG A 261 -1.59 -3.19 -10.66
N TYR A 262 -0.77 -2.16 -10.70
CA TYR A 262 0.48 -2.11 -9.96
C TYR A 262 0.70 -0.69 -9.46
N THR A 263 1.53 -0.52 -8.43
CA THR A 263 1.88 0.81 -7.92
C THR A 263 3.29 0.85 -7.36
N THR A 264 3.83 2.05 -7.27
CA THR A 264 5.21 2.37 -6.88
C THR A 264 6.21 2.04 -8.00
N SER A 265 6.13 2.78 -9.10
CA SER A 265 6.96 2.58 -10.29
C SER A 265 8.10 3.60 -10.38
N HIS A 266 9.18 3.27 -11.07
CA HIS A 266 10.26 4.19 -11.39
C HIS A 266 10.35 4.43 -12.92
N PRO A 267 10.47 5.68 -13.41
CA PRO A 267 10.53 5.99 -14.84
C PRO A 267 11.54 5.17 -15.64
N ARG A 268 12.73 4.93 -15.07
CA ARG A 268 13.80 4.14 -15.71
C ARG A 268 13.49 2.67 -15.94
N ASP A 269 12.53 2.11 -15.21
CA ASP A 269 12.18 0.68 -15.32
C ASP A 269 10.84 0.51 -16.06
N MET A 270 10.38 1.54 -16.76
CA MET A 270 9.22 1.44 -17.65
C MET A 270 9.68 0.95 -19.02
N ASP A 271 9.81 -0.36 -19.16
CA ASP A 271 10.27 -1.00 -20.39
C ASP A 271 9.17 -1.13 -21.46
N ASP A 272 9.57 -1.60 -22.65
CA ASP A 272 8.68 -1.76 -23.79
C ASP A 272 7.61 -2.84 -23.55
N GLY A 273 7.95 -3.90 -22.81
CA GLY A 273 7.02 -4.98 -22.48
C GLY A 273 5.88 -4.50 -21.59
N LEU A 274 6.16 -3.65 -20.61
CA LEU A 274 5.16 -3.07 -19.73
C LEU A 274 4.32 -2.00 -20.42
N ILE A 275 4.89 -1.24 -21.36
CA ILE A 275 4.13 -0.33 -22.23
C ILE A 275 3.18 -1.12 -23.14
N GLU A 276 3.65 -2.23 -23.71
CA GLU A 276 2.82 -3.10 -24.55
C GLU A 276 1.71 -3.81 -23.76
N ALA A 277 1.97 -4.18 -22.50
CA ALA A 277 0.93 -4.68 -21.60
C ALA A 277 -0.21 -3.65 -21.43
N HIS A 278 0.11 -2.36 -21.26
CA HIS A 278 -0.91 -1.29 -21.21
C HIS A 278 -1.68 -1.11 -22.51
N ARG A 279 -1.05 -1.39 -23.66
CA ARG A 279 -1.71 -1.33 -24.98
C ARG A 279 -2.70 -2.48 -25.17
N SER A 280 -2.27 -3.69 -24.85
CA SER A 280 -2.93 -4.92 -25.28
C SER A 280 -3.85 -5.56 -24.23
N MET A 281 -3.60 -5.32 -22.94
CA MET A 281 -4.33 -6.00 -21.87
C MET A 281 -5.54 -5.22 -21.37
N THR A 282 -6.74 -5.73 -21.62
CA THR A 282 -7.98 -5.16 -21.07
C THR A 282 -8.12 -5.32 -19.56
N LYS A 283 -7.51 -6.36 -18.98
CA LYS A 283 -7.51 -6.57 -17.51
C LYS A 283 -6.56 -5.61 -16.78
N LEU A 284 -5.55 -5.06 -17.45
CA LEU A 284 -4.65 -4.07 -16.85
C LEU A 284 -5.35 -2.71 -16.86
N MET A 285 -5.70 -2.23 -15.67
CA MET A 285 -6.47 -0.99 -15.57
C MET A 285 -5.62 0.21 -16.00
N PRO A 286 -6.20 1.18 -16.74
CA PRO A 286 -5.49 2.30 -17.35
C PRO A 286 -5.14 3.38 -16.31
N TYR A 287 -4.41 3.00 -15.27
CA TYR A 287 -3.90 3.86 -14.22
C TYR A 287 -2.43 3.54 -14.00
N LEU A 288 -1.59 4.57 -13.98
CA LEU A 288 -0.17 4.42 -13.74
C LEU A 288 0.31 5.45 -12.74
N HIS A 289 0.84 4.95 -11.62
CA HIS A 289 1.59 5.77 -10.68
C HIS A 289 3.08 5.75 -11.05
N LEU A 290 3.58 6.87 -11.58
CA LEU A 290 4.94 7.04 -12.09
C LEU A 290 5.61 8.34 -11.55
N PRO A 291 6.09 8.33 -10.30
CA PRO A 291 6.76 9.48 -9.69
C PRO A 291 8.03 9.96 -10.40
N VAL A 292 8.06 11.24 -10.77
CA VAL A 292 9.27 11.94 -11.24
C VAL A 292 10.02 12.63 -10.10
N GLN A 293 9.29 13.04 -9.04
CA GLN A 293 9.76 13.77 -7.85
C GLN A 293 10.05 15.27 -8.06
N SER A 294 10.68 15.66 -9.17
CA SER A 294 10.96 17.06 -9.53
C SER A 294 10.96 17.22 -11.05
N GLY A 295 10.77 18.44 -11.56
CA GLY A 295 10.98 18.77 -12.98
C GLY A 295 12.34 19.36 -13.31
N SER A 296 13.19 19.64 -12.32
CA SER A 296 14.55 20.15 -12.57
C SER A 296 15.55 19.00 -12.69
N ASP A 297 16.30 18.95 -13.80
CA ASP A 297 17.37 17.97 -14.00
C ASP A 297 18.46 18.07 -12.93
N ARG A 298 18.74 19.27 -12.42
CA ARG A 298 19.71 19.48 -11.36
C ARG A 298 19.24 18.86 -10.04
N ILE A 299 17.97 19.02 -9.70
CA ILE A 299 17.37 18.41 -8.51
C ILE A 299 17.18 16.90 -8.69
N LEU A 300 16.73 16.44 -9.85
CA LEU A 300 16.66 15.00 -10.18
C LEU A 300 18.02 14.32 -10.04
N LYS A 301 19.10 14.98 -10.50
CA LYS A 301 20.47 14.50 -10.30
C LYS A 301 20.85 14.45 -8.82
N ALA A 302 20.56 15.51 -8.05
CA ALA A 302 20.83 15.56 -6.60
C ALA A 302 20.01 14.52 -5.81
N MET A 303 18.82 14.17 -6.31
CA MET A 303 17.96 13.11 -5.79
C MET A 303 18.43 11.69 -6.18
N ASN A 304 19.46 11.56 -7.03
CA ASN A 304 19.92 10.30 -7.64
C ASN A 304 18.78 9.57 -8.42
N ARG A 305 17.98 10.32 -9.18
CA ARG A 305 16.88 9.76 -10.01
C ARG A 305 17.36 9.10 -11.31
N ARG A 306 18.53 9.50 -11.80
CA ARG A 306 19.18 8.95 -13.02
C ARG A 306 18.32 9.04 -14.29
N HIS A 307 17.46 10.04 -14.36
CA HIS A 307 16.73 10.46 -15.56
C HIS A 307 16.53 11.98 -15.51
N THR A 308 16.18 12.55 -16.66
CA THR A 308 15.88 13.96 -16.88
C THR A 308 14.38 14.19 -17.07
N ALA A 309 13.96 15.45 -16.99
CA ALA A 309 12.60 15.87 -17.32
C ALA A 309 12.24 15.55 -18.78
N ALA A 310 13.17 15.74 -19.72
CA ALA A 310 12.95 15.45 -21.14
C ALA A 310 12.74 13.96 -21.42
N GLU A 311 13.54 13.09 -20.79
CA GLU A 311 13.36 11.63 -20.87
C GLU A 311 12.01 11.20 -20.27
N TYR A 312 11.61 11.81 -19.15
CA TYR A 312 10.32 11.55 -18.53
C TYR A 312 9.16 11.95 -19.45
N LEU A 313 9.18 13.15 -20.03
CA LEU A 313 8.14 13.60 -20.96
C LEU A 313 8.05 12.69 -22.20
N THR A 314 9.19 12.31 -22.77
CA THR A 314 9.25 11.35 -23.89
C THR A 314 8.62 10.01 -23.52
N LEU A 315 8.88 9.52 -22.31
CA LEU A 315 8.28 8.29 -21.80
C LEU A 315 6.75 8.43 -21.64
N ILE A 316 6.28 9.56 -21.11
CA ILE A 316 4.85 9.84 -20.99
C ILE A 316 4.16 9.83 -22.37
N ASP A 317 4.78 10.42 -23.39
CA ASP A 317 4.23 10.41 -24.75
C ASP A 317 4.08 8.99 -25.30
N ARG A 318 5.09 8.14 -25.08
CA ARG A 318 5.04 6.72 -25.48
C ARG A 318 3.92 5.96 -24.77
N ILE A 319 3.75 6.19 -23.46
CA ILE A 319 2.68 5.57 -22.66
C ILE A 319 1.31 6.01 -23.17
N ARG A 320 1.12 7.30 -23.44
CA ARG A 320 -0.15 7.85 -23.97
C ARG A 320 -0.47 7.33 -25.37
N ALA A 321 0.55 7.15 -26.21
CA ALA A 321 0.38 6.52 -27.53
C ALA A 321 0.01 5.03 -27.43
N ALA A 322 0.39 4.35 -26.35
CA ALA A 322 0.02 2.97 -26.08
C ALA A 322 -1.39 2.86 -25.48
N GLN A 323 -1.74 3.74 -24.54
CA GLN A 323 -3.03 3.75 -23.84
C GLN A 323 -3.53 5.20 -23.67
N PRO A 324 -4.33 5.73 -24.61
CA PRO A 324 -4.81 7.12 -24.58
C PRO A 324 -5.70 7.45 -23.37
N ASP A 325 -6.40 6.46 -22.83
CA ASP A 325 -7.29 6.60 -21.68
C ASP A 325 -6.58 6.51 -20.32
N LEU A 326 -5.25 6.45 -20.32
CA LEU A 326 -4.44 6.24 -19.11
C LEU A 326 -4.43 7.46 -18.19
N ALA A 327 -4.82 7.25 -16.93
CA ALA A 327 -4.68 8.24 -15.87
C ALA A 327 -3.30 8.15 -15.23
N LEU A 328 -2.57 9.26 -15.25
CA LEU A 328 -1.28 9.37 -14.60
C LEU A 328 -1.42 9.85 -13.16
N SER A 329 -0.65 9.20 -12.29
CA SER A 329 -0.41 9.59 -10.91
C SER A 329 1.08 9.81 -10.68
N GLY A 330 1.45 10.76 -9.82
CA GLY A 330 2.86 11.07 -9.53
C GLY A 330 3.10 11.57 -8.12
N ASP A 331 4.36 11.57 -7.69
CA ASP A 331 4.81 12.21 -6.46
C ASP A 331 5.77 13.36 -6.75
N PHE A 332 5.67 14.40 -5.92
CA PHE A 332 6.50 15.60 -6.00
C PHE A 332 7.04 15.98 -4.63
N ILE A 333 8.32 16.34 -4.57
CA ILE A 333 8.98 16.84 -3.37
C ILE A 333 9.44 18.26 -3.64
N VAL A 334 8.88 19.23 -2.92
CA VAL A 334 9.32 20.63 -2.97
C VAL A 334 10.29 20.95 -1.85
N GLY A 335 11.22 21.87 -2.10
CA GLY A 335 12.18 22.33 -1.13
C GLY A 335 13.28 21.32 -0.83
N PHE A 336 13.63 20.47 -1.79
CA PHE A 336 14.81 19.61 -1.65
C PHE A 336 16.06 20.47 -1.41
N PRO A 337 17.07 20.00 -0.64
CA PRO A 337 18.24 20.83 -0.34
C PRO A 337 18.92 21.32 -1.62
N GLY A 338 19.11 22.63 -1.70
CA GLY A 338 19.65 23.35 -2.84
C GLY A 338 18.62 23.80 -3.88
N GLU A 339 17.32 23.48 -3.77
CA GLU A 339 16.28 23.86 -4.74
C GLU A 339 16.06 25.38 -4.84
N THR A 340 16.33 25.94 -6.02
CA THR A 340 16.14 27.36 -6.34
C THR A 340 14.73 27.62 -6.88
N ASP A 341 14.39 28.89 -7.09
CA ASP A 341 13.11 29.26 -7.69
C ASP A 341 13.00 28.77 -9.14
N GLU A 342 14.09 28.78 -9.92
CA GLU A 342 14.10 28.27 -11.29
C GLU A 342 13.79 26.77 -11.34
N ASP A 343 14.37 25.97 -10.44
CA ASP A 343 14.10 24.53 -10.37
C ASP A 343 12.65 24.22 -9.97
N PHE A 344 12.07 25.08 -9.13
CA PHE A 344 10.66 24.97 -8.78
C PHE A 344 9.78 25.31 -10.00
N GLU A 345 10.12 26.35 -10.77
CA GLU A 345 9.42 26.65 -12.02
C GLU A 345 9.54 25.52 -13.05
N ASP A 346 10.69 24.85 -13.15
CA ASP A 346 10.84 23.64 -13.98
C ASP A 346 9.87 22.54 -13.55
N THR A 347 9.72 22.35 -12.25
CA THR A 347 8.75 21.39 -11.68
C THR A 347 7.33 21.78 -12.05
N MET A 348 6.96 23.06 -11.95
CA MET A 348 5.64 23.55 -12.36
C MET A 348 5.39 23.34 -13.85
N ARG A 349 6.38 23.64 -14.72
CA ARG A 349 6.30 23.41 -16.17
C ARG A 349 6.08 21.94 -16.52
N LEU A 350 6.81 21.03 -15.89
CA LEU A 350 6.63 19.59 -16.10
C LEU A 350 5.23 19.15 -15.69
N VAL A 351 4.76 19.57 -14.52
CA VAL A 351 3.41 19.23 -14.04
C VAL A 351 2.33 19.73 -14.99
N GLU A 352 2.49 20.95 -15.50
CA GLU A 352 1.56 21.56 -16.45
C GLU A 352 1.55 20.83 -17.80
N ALA A 353 2.72 20.45 -18.33
CA ALA A 353 2.86 19.69 -19.56
C ALA A 353 2.29 18.27 -19.47
N VAL A 354 2.49 17.60 -18.33
CA VAL A 354 2.01 16.23 -18.13
C VAL A 354 0.51 16.23 -17.91
N GLY A 355 -0.03 16.98 -16.95
CA GLY A 355 -1.45 16.87 -16.59
C GLY A 355 -1.75 15.57 -15.82
N TYR A 356 -1.77 15.68 -14.49
CA TYR A 356 -1.97 14.53 -13.60
C TYR A 356 -3.43 14.37 -13.16
N ALA A 357 -3.95 13.15 -13.27
CA ALA A 357 -5.27 12.79 -12.76
C ALA A 357 -5.29 12.67 -11.23
N GLN A 358 -4.13 12.34 -10.66
CA GLN A 358 -3.90 12.30 -9.22
C GLN A 358 -2.43 12.64 -8.97
N ALA A 359 -2.11 13.26 -7.84
CA ALA A 359 -0.72 13.38 -7.43
C ALA A 359 -0.61 13.53 -5.93
N PHE A 360 0.55 13.17 -5.40
CA PHE A 360 0.94 13.46 -4.03
C PHE A 360 2.08 14.47 -4.04
N SER A 361 2.02 15.44 -3.15
CA SER A 361 3.04 16.48 -3.06
C SER A 361 3.41 16.70 -1.59
N PHE A 362 4.70 16.80 -1.35
CA PHE A 362 5.27 16.87 -0.01
C PHE A 362 6.35 17.93 0.07
N LYS A 363 6.52 18.54 1.24
CA LYS A 363 7.75 19.26 1.55
C LYS A 363 8.86 18.23 1.80
N TYR A 364 10.07 18.54 1.37
CA TYR A 364 11.23 17.76 1.74
C TYR A 364 11.38 17.71 3.27
N SER A 365 11.44 16.50 3.78
CA SER A 365 11.64 16.18 5.20
C SER A 365 12.91 15.34 5.32
N SER A 366 13.89 15.86 6.04
CA SER A 366 15.15 15.16 6.30
C SER A 366 14.91 13.86 7.07
N ARG A 367 15.60 12.80 6.65
CA ARG A 367 15.49 11.47 7.26
C ARG A 367 16.86 11.03 7.75
N PRO A 368 17.04 10.81 9.07
CA PRO A 368 18.27 10.27 9.60
C PRO A 368 18.73 9.03 8.82
N GLY A 369 20.01 8.97 8.49
CA GLY A 369 20.62 7.87 7.72
C GLY A 369 20.50 7.98 6.19
N THR A 370 19.83 9.00 5.65
CA THR A 370 19.76 9.22 4.19
C THR A 370 20.81 10.23 3.71
N PRO A 371 21.41 10.07 2.52
CA PRO A 371 22.38 11.04 1.99
C PRO A 371 21.83 12.47 1.89
N GLY A 372 20.53 12.61 1.61
CA GLY A 372 19.86 13.91 1.55
C GLY A 372 19.84 14.64 2.89
N ALA A 373 19.85 13.90 4.01
CA ALA A 373 19.86 14.49 5.35
C ALA A 373 21.17 15.21 5.70
N GLU A 374 22.26 14.86 5.01
CA GLU A 374 23.59 15.45 5.21
C GLU A 374 23.81 16.72 4.36
N LEU A 375 22.89 17.02 3.44
CA LEU A 375 22.97 18.21 2.59
C LEU A 375 22.70 19.49 3.40
N LYS A 376 23.62 20.46 3.30
CA LYS A 376 23.60 21.68 4.12
C LYS A 376 22.67 22.78 3.60
N ASP A 377 22.42 22.80 2.30
CA ASP A 377 21.68 23.88 1.62
C ASP A 377 20.16 23.72 1.78
N GLN A 378 19.69 23.63 3.03
CA GLN A 378 18.28 23.43 3.33
C GLN A 378 17.46 24.67 2.92
N VAL A 379 16.33 24.43 2.24
CA VAL A 379 15.39 25.50 1.87
C VAL A 379 14.59 25.95 3.10
N PRO A 380 14.39 27.27 3.33
CA PRO A 380 13.56 27.75 4.44
C PRO A 380 12.13 27.21 4.42
N GLU A 381 11.58 26.92 5.59
CA GLU A 381 10.27 26.26 5.73
C GLU A 381 9.12 27.08 5.14
N ASP A 382 9.16 28.42 5.24
CA ASP A 382 8.14 29.30 4.65
C ASP A 382 8.18 29.26 3.11
N VAL A 383 9.37 29.13 2.52
CA VAL A 383 9.55 28.93 1.08
C VAL A 383 8.98 27.58 0.65
N LYS A 384 9.30 26.50 1.39
CA LYS A 384 8.72 25.16 1.13
C LYS A 384 7.19 25.19 1.18
N ALA A 385 6.62 25.88 2.16
CA ALA A 385 5.17 26.01 2.33
C ALA A 385 4.51 26.74 1.15
N LYS A 386 5.07 27.89 0.72
CA LYS A 386 4.58 28.65 -0.44
C LYS A 386 4.67 27.84 -1.73
N ARG A 387 5.78 27.15 -1.96
CA ARG A 387 5.97 26.26 -3.12
C ARG A 387 4.96 25.11 -3.11
N LEU A 388 4.77 24.46 -1.97
CA LEU A 388 3.81 23.37 -1.84
C LEU A 388 2.39 23.83 -2.15
N GLU A 389 1.96 24.97 -1.59
CA GLU A 389 0.63 25.54 -1.83
C GLU A 389 0.39 25.82 -3.31
N ARG A 390 1.36 26.44 -3.99
CA ARG A 390 1.27 26.73 -5.42
C ARG A 390 1.21 25.46 -6.27
N LEU A 391 2.05 24.47 -5.96
CA LEU A 391 2.02 23.18 -6.66
C LEU A 391 0.69 22.45 -6.43
N GLN A 392 0.20 22.40 -5.19
CA GLN A 392 -1.08 21.78 -4.86
C GLN A 392 -2.25 22.45 -5.57
N THR A 393 -2.22 23.77 -5.73
CA THR A 393 -3.24 24.51 -6.47
C THR A 393 -3.34 24.03 -7.92
N LEU A 394 -2.21 23.84 -8.61
CA LEU A 394 -2.17 23.30 -9.98
C LEU A 394 -2.63 21.83 -10.02
N LEU A 395 -2.11 20.98 -9.13
CA LEU A 395 -2.47 19.55 -9.09
C LEU A 395 -3.96 19.35 -8.81
N MET A 396 -4.54 20.13 -7.89
CA MET A 396 -5.98 20.08 -7.60
C MET A 396 -6.82 20.57 -8.77
N LYS A 397 -6.32 21.56 -9.55
CA LYS A 397 -6.98 22.00 -10.79
C LYS A 397 -7.02 20.85 -11.80
N GLN A 398 -5.89 20.21 -12.08
CA GLN A 398 -5.79 19.09 -13.03
C GLN A 398 -6.63 17.88 -12.59
N GLN A 399 -6.61 17.54 -11.30
CA GLN A 399 -7.45 16.47 -10.75
C GLN A 399 -8.95 16.75 -10.93
N ARG A 400 -9.38 18.01 -10.71
CA ARG A 400 -10.78 18.41 -10.96
C ARG A 400 -11.11 18.33 -12.44
N GLU A 401 -10.24 18.81 -13.32
CA GLU A 401 -10.43 18.75 -14.78
C GLU A 401 -10.58 17.30 -15.26
N PHE A 402 -9.72 16.40 -14.79
CA PHE A 402 -9.83 14.97 -15.07
C PHE A 402 -11.18 14.39 -14.58
N ALA A 403 -11.57 14.68 -13.34
CA ALA A 403 -12.83 14.20 -12.79
C ALA A 403 -14.05 14.75 -13.55
N GLN A 404 -14.01 16.01 -14.01
CA GLN A 404 -15.07 16.60 -14.84
C GLN A 404 -15.11 15.96 -16.24
N ALA A 405 -13.95 15.69 -16.85
CA ALA A 405 -13.86 14.98 -18.13
C ALA A 405 -14.39 13.53 -18.05
N CYS A 406 -14.48 12.97 -16.85
CA CYS A 406 -15.11 11.67 -16.65
C CYS A 406 -16.64 11.70 -16.75
N ILE A 407 -17.30 12.85 -16.63
CA ILE A 407 -18.77 12.95 -16.72
C ILE A 407 -19.23 12.59 -18.14
N GLY A 408 -20.27 11.76 -18.22
CA GLY A 408 -20.81 11.21 -19.46
C GLY A 408 -20.12 9.93 -19.93
N ARG A 409 -18.95 9.58 -19.37
CA ARG A 409 -18.26 8.34 -19.74
C ARG A 409 -18.99 7.12 -19.19
N GLU A 410 -19.04 6.09 -20.00
CA GLU A 410 -19.47 4.75 -19.61
C GLU A 410 -18.25 3.94 -19.17
N ILE A 411 -18.33 3.32 -18.01
CA ILE A 411 -17.26 2.51 -17.46
C ILE A 411 -17.79 1.21 -16.89
N ASP A 412 -16.95 0.19 -16.89
CA ASP A 412 -17.15 -0.97 -16.03
C ASP A 412 -16.73 -0.59 -14.59
N LEU A 413 -17.57 -0.91 -13.61
CA LEU A 413 -17.37 -0.59 -12.20
C LEU A 413 -17.39 -1.87 -11.37
N LEU A 414 -16.25 -2.20 -10.73
CA LEU A 414 -16.18 -3.27 -9.72
C LEU A 414 -16.74 -2.74 -8.39
N LEU A 415 -17.81 -3.35 -7.90
CA LEU A 415 -18.43 -3.01 -6.62
C LEU A 415 -17.65 -3.64 -5.45
N GLU A 416 -17.22 -2.84 -4.48
CA GLU A 416 -16.30 -3.29 -3.43
C GLU A 416 -16.92 -3.31 -2.04
N LYS A 417 -17.83 -2.38 -1.76
CA LYS A 417 -18.38 -2.21 -0.41
C LYS A 417 -19.69 -1.43 -0.39
N PRO A 418 -20.44 -1.48 0.73
CA PRO A 418 -21.59 -0.62 0.94
C PRO A 418 -21.18 0.86 0.98
N GLY A 419 -22.07 1.71 0.47
CA GLY A 419 -21.98 3.16 0.57
C GLY A 419 -22.49 3.70 1.91
N ARG A 420 -22.54 5.03 2.02
CA ARG A 420 -23.03 5.70 3.25
C ARG A 420 -24.55 5.78 3.31
N MET A 421 -25.22 5.72 2.16
CA MET A 421 -26.67 5.80 2.04
C MET A 421 -27.29 4.40 1.90
N PRO A 422 -28.52 4.15 2.39
CA PRO A 422 -29.21 2.89 2.19
C PRO A 422 -29.31 2.53 0.69
N GLY A 423 -28.91 1.30 0.32
CA GLY A 423 -28.93 0.81 -1.06
C GLY A 423 -27.79 1.29 -1.96
N GLN A 424 -26.98 2.26 -1.50
CA GLN A 424 -25.82 2.72 -2.24
C GLN A 424 -24.68 1.70 -2.13
N LEU A 425 -24.01 1.44 -3.24
CA LEU A 425 -22.75 0.70 -3.29
C LEU A 425 -21.62 1.63 -3.77
N VAL A 426 -20.40 1.28 -3.39
CA VAL A 426 -19.18 1.97 -3.81
C VAL A 426 -18.29 0.99 -4.53
N GLY A 427 -17.88 1.38 -5.73
CA GLY A 427 -16.88 0.66 -6.51
C GLY A 427 -15.67 1.52 -6.84
N ARG A 428 -14.69 0.92 -7.52
CA ARG A 428 -13.53 1.63 -8.09
C ARG A 428 -13.62 1.70 -9.60
N SER A 429 -13.51 2.93 -10.11
CA SER A 429 -13.35 3.17 -11.54
C SER A 429 -12.06 2.52 -12.08
N PRO A 430 -11.91 2.41 -13.40
CA PRO A 430 -10.64 2.04 -14.02
C PRO A 430 -9.45 2.90 -13.54
N TRP A 431 -9.68 4.12 -13.05
CA TRP A 431 -8.64 5.06 -12.58
C TRP A 431 -8.52 5.20 -11.05
N LEU A 432 -8.98 4.21 -10.27
CA LEU A 432 -8.98 4.18 -8.79
C LEU A 432 -9.87 5.23 -8.08
N GLN A 433 -10.51 6.14 -8.81
CA GLN A 433 -11.49 7.05 -8.21
C GLN A 433 -12.67 6.24 -7.67
N PRO A 434 -13.08 6.45 -6.40
CA PRO A 434 -14.27 5.81 -5.86
C PRO A 434 -15.52 6.36 -6.56
N VAL A 435 -16.41 5.46 -6.95
CA VAL A 435 -17.67 5.78 -7.63
C VAL A 435 -18.82 5.31 -6.77
N ASN A 436 -19.71 6.23 -6.43
CA ASN A 436 -20.95 5.93 -5.73
C ASN A 436 -22.05 5.66 -6.75
N VAL A 437 -22.79 4.57 -6.58
CA VAL A 437 -23.88 4.17 -7.47
C VAL A 437 -25.03 3.59 -6.66
N ASP A 438 -26.27 3.88 -7.06
CA ASP A 438 -27.45 3.17 -6.55
C ASP A 438 -27.63 1.89 -7.36
N ALA A 439 -27.23 0.75 -6.78
CA ALA A 439 -27.16 -0.54 -7.47
C ALA A 439 -27.88 -1.62 -6.63
N LYS A 440 -29.16 -1.38 -6.33
CA LYS A 440 -29.98 -2.23 -5.43
C LYS A 440 -30.08 -3.69 -5.83
N THR A 441 -29.89 -3.99 -7.12
CA THR A 441 -29.98 -5.34 -7.68
C THR A 441 -28.63 -6.04 -7.83
N SER A 442 -27.53 -5.36 -7.48
CA SER A 442 -26.16 -5.87 -7.61
C SER A 442 -25.55 -6.20 -6.26
N GLN A 443 -24.47 -6.97 -6.27
CA GLN A 443 -23.76 -7.41 -5.08
C GLN A 443 -22.29 -6.96 -5.13
N ILE A 444 -21.65 -6.96 -3.95
CA ILE A 444 -20.21 -6.74 -3.85
C ILE A 444 -19.49 -7.84 -4.64
N GLY A 445 -18.55 -7.44 -5.50
CA GLY A 445 -17.83 -8.33 -6.42
C GLY A 445 -18.37 -8.32 -7.84
N ASP A 446 -19.57 -7.79 -8.08
CA ASP A 446 -20.08 -7.60 -9.43
C ASP A 446 -19.30 -6.51 -10.16
N ILE A 447 -19.15 -6.69 -11.46
CA ILE A 447 -18.67 -5.66 -12.39
C ILE A 447 -19.85 -5.22 -13.23
N ILE A 448 -20.30 -3.98 -13.03
CA ILE A 448 -21.49 -3.43 -13.67
C ILE A 448 -21.12 -2.28 -14.61
N LYS A 449 -21.88 -2.10 -15.68
CA LYS A 449 -21.75 -0.94 -16.56
C LYS A 449 -22.50 0.24 -15.98
N VAL A 450 -21.80 1.37 -15.85
CA VAL A 450 -22.36 2.60 -15.29
C VAL A 450 -21.96 3.80 -16.13
N ARG A 451 -22.80 4.83 -16.14
CA ARG A 451 -22.49 6.14 -16.71
C ARG A 451 -22.19 7.12 -15.59
N ILE A 452 -21.05 7.79 -15.66
CA ILE A 452 -20.70 8.81 -14.68
C ILE A 452 -21.54 10.07 -14.93
N ILE A 453 -22.26 10.55 -13.92
CA ILE A 453 -23.19 11.68 -14.05
C ILE A 453 -22.71 12.92 -13.29
N LYS A 454 -21.79 12.75 -12.33
CA LYS A 454 -21.31 13.86 -11.51
C LYS A 454 -19.93 13.57 -10.93
N ALA A 455 -19.11 14.60 -10.87
CA ALA A 455 -17.87 14.62 -10.11
C ALA A 455 -18.05 15.40 -8.79
N GLY A 456 -17.71 14.76 -7.67
CA GLY A 456 -17.51 15.42 -6.39
C GLY A 456 -16.03 15.74 -6.14
N SER A 457 -15.69 16.22 -4.95
CA SER A 457 -14.31 16.62 -4.64
C SER A 457 -13.31 15.46 -4.69
N ASN A 458 -13.72 14.26 -4.24
CA ASN A 458 -12.83 13.08 -4.13
C ASN A 458 -13.50 11.78 -4.59
N SER A 459 -14.67 11.87 -5.23
CA SER A 459 -15.43 10.71 -5.67
C SER A 459 -16.29 11.07 -6.88
N LEU A 460 -16.62 10.08 -7.68
CA LEU A 460 -17.57 10.19 -8.77
C LEU A 460 -18.94 9.64 -8.32
N PHE A 461 -19.97 10.00 -9.07
CA PHE A 461 -21.31 9.45 -8.94
C PHE A 461 -21.77 8.96 -10.30
N ALA A 462 -22.40 7.80 -10.32
CA ALA A 462 -22.82 7.15 -11.55
C ALA A 462 -24.23 6.59 -11.42
N GLU A 463 -24.86 6.38 -12.57
CA GLU A 463 -26.11 5.62 -12.72
C GLU A 463 -25.83 4.33 -13.49
N MET A 464 -26.60 3.28 -13.19
CA MET A 464 -26.51 2.03 -13.96
C MET A 464 -27.01 2.24 -15.38
N ILE A 465 -26.35 1.61 -16.34
CA ILE A 465 -26.81 1.55 -17.74
C ILE A 465 -27.68 0.29 -17.86
N ALA A 466 -28.89 0.45 -18.41
CA ALA A 466 -29.86 -0.63 -18.60
C ALA A 466 -29.41 -1.69 -19.60
#